data_AF-A0A2W6TWR1-F1
#
_entry.id   AF-A0A2W6TWR1-F1
#
_cell.length_a   1.000
_cell.length_b   1.000
_cell.length_c   1.000
_cell.angle_alpha   90.00
_cell.angle_beta   90.00
_cell.angle_gamma   90.00
#
_symmetry.space_group_name_H-M   'P 1'
#
loop_
_entity.id
_entity.type
_entity.pdbx_description
1 polymer ?
#
loop_
_entity_poly.entity_id
_entity_poly.type
_entity_poly.pdbx_seq_one_letter_code
_entity_poly.pdbx_strand_id
1 'polypeptide(L)'
;MPGPGGTGDRLHTPAEVAEMLQLSVDEVIALVLDARLRGVKVGSPARWRIEAASVEGYLDDQAEEARRMALWRESNAASFPELWGRGEVRGRD
;
A
#
# COMPACT_ATOMS: atom_id res chain seq x y z
N MET A 1 33.76 -15.61 3.43
CA MET A 1 32.43 -15.17 3.86
C MET A 1 31.47 -15.40 2.71
N PRO A 2 30.42 -16.22 2.83
CA PRO A 2 29.27 -16.03 1.95
C PRO A 2 28.70 -14.63 2.26
N GLY A 3 28.36 -13.85 1.22
CA GLY A 3 27.70 -12.54 1.41
C GLY A 3 26.34 -12.72 2.09
N PRO A 4 25.66 -11.63 2.54
CA PRO A 4 24.29 -11.75 3.04
C PRO A 4 23.48 -12.46 1.95
N GLY A 5 22.99 -13.67 2.27
CA GLY A 5 22.24 -14.48 1.32
C GLY A 5 21.14 -13.62 0.74
N GLY A 6 21.11 -13.49 -0.59
CA GLY A 6 20.18 -12.61 -1.26
C GLY A 6 18.75 -12.92 -0.82
N THR A 7 17.96 -11.90 -0.55
CA THR A 7 16.50 -11.99 -0.41
C THR A 7 15.82 -12.47 -1.71
N GLY A 8 16.60 -12.73 -2.77
CA GLY A 8 16.13 -13.48 -3.94
C GLY A 8 16.06 -14.97 -3.63
N ASP A 9 14.84 -15.49 -3.50
CA ASP A 9 14.31 -16.71 -4.19
C ASP A 9 13.08 -17.31 -3.47
N ARG A 10 12.53 -16.65 -2.44
CA ARG A 10 11.30 -17.14 -1.80
C ARG A 10 10.08 -16.78 -2.63
N LEU A 11 9.39 -17.82 -3.12
CA LEU A 11 8.15 -17.72 -3.88
C LEU A 11 6.97 -18.15 -3.03
N HIS A 12 5.88 -17.39 -3.10
CA HIS A 12 4.60 -17.72 -2.50
C HIS A 12 3.58 -18.14 -3.55
N THR A 13 2.67 -19.00 -3.16
CA THR A 13 1.42 -19.21 -3.88
C THR A 13 0.49 -18.00 -3.68
N PRO A 14 -0.45 -17.77 -4.61
CA PRO A 14 -1.48 -16.74 -4.42
C PRO A 14 -2.27 -16.91 -3.11
N ALA A 15 -2.52 -18.16 -2.69
CA ALA A 15 -3.21 -18.44 -1.43
C ALA A 15 -2.40 -18.02 -0.20
N GLU A 16 -1.08 -18.25 -0.17
CA GLU A 16 -0.24 -17.80 0.94
C GLU A 16 -0.22 -16.28 1.04
N VAL A 17 -0.14 -15.57 -0.09
CA VAL A 17 -0.18 -14.10 -0.10
C VAL A 17 -1.55 -13.57 0.32
N ALA A 18 -2.63 -14.25 -0.10
CA ALA A 18 -4.00 -13.90 0.27
C ALA A 18 -4.19 -13.94 1.79
N GLU A 19 -3.72 -15.00 2.45
CA GLU A 19 -3.72 -15.10 3.91
C GLU A 19 -2.88 -14.00 4.58
N MET A 20 -1.68 -13.71 4.05
CA MET A 20 -0.80 -12.68 4.60
C MET A 20 -1.41 -11.28 4.54
N LEU A 21 -2.10 -10.95 3.43
CA LEU A 21 -2.67 -9.64 3.18
C LEU A 21 -4.14 -9.52 3.61
N GLN A 22 -4.74 -10.59 4.12
CA GLN A 22 -6.18 -10.70 4.40
C GLN A 22 -7.06 -10.33 3.19
N LEU A 23 -6.64 -10.81 2.01
CA LEU A 23 -7.35 -10.64 0.74
C LEU A 23 -7.88 -11.97 0.24
N SER A 24 -8.79 -11.94 -0.74
CA SER A 24 -9.11 -13.12 -1.53
C SER A 24 -7.99 -13.47 -2.50
N VAL A 25 -7.95 -14.73 -2.95
CA VAL A 25 -7.00 -15.16 -3.99
C VAL A 25 -7.19 -14.38 -5.29
N ASP A 26 -8.43 -14.08 -5.67
CA ASP A 26 -8.73 -13.34 -6.89
C ASP A 26 -8.20 -11.90 -6.84
N GLU A 27 -8.28 -11.24 -5.67
CA GLU A 27 -7.68 -9.92 -5.45
C GLU A 27 -6.15 -9.98 -5.56
N VAL A 28 -5.51 -11.01 -5.03
CA VAL A 28 -4.06 -11.21 -5.20
C VAL A 28 -3.70 -11.41 -6.67
N ILE A 29 -4.50 -12.17 -7.42
CA ILE A 29 -4.27 -12.32 -8.87
C ILE A 29 -4.45 -10.98 -9.59
N ALA A 30 -5.46 -10.18 -9.23
CA ALA A 30 -5.64 -8.84 -9.79
C ALA A 30 -4.41 -7.97 -9.55
N LEU A 31 -3.83 -7.98 -8.33
CA LEU A 31 -2.59 -7.25 -8.03
C LEU A 31 -1.41 -7.68 -8.92
N VAL A 32 -1.32 -8.97 -9.26
CA VAL A 32 -0.29 -9.45 -10.20
C VAL A 32 -0.55 -8.96 -11.62
N LEU A 33 -1.80 -9.01 -12.08
CA LEU A 33 -2.19 -8.54 -13.42
C LEU A 33 -2.00 -7.02 -13.57
N ASP A 34 -2.23 -6.28 -12.49
CA ASP A 34 -2.02 -4.83 -12.41
C ASP A 34 -0.54 -4.44 -12.21
N ALA A 35 0.37 -5.43 -12.26
CA ALA A 35 1.81 -5.26 -12.03
C ALA A 35 2.19 -4.65 -10.67
N ARG A 36 1.27 -4.70 -9.69
CA ARG A 36 1.54 -4.28 -8.30
C ARG A 36 2.28 -5.35 -7.51
N LEU A 37 2.10 -6.61 -7.88
CA LEU A 37 2.89 -7.75 -7.38
C LEU A 37 3.61 -8.45 -8.52
N ARG A 38 4.89 -8.76 -8.34
CA ARG A 38 5.65 -9.57 -9.30
C ARG A 38 5.29 -11.05 -9.13
N GLY A 39 4.81 -11.65 -10.21
CA GLY A 39 4.49 -13.06 -10.27
C GLY A 39 4.80 -13.70 -11.62
N VAL A 40 5.04 -15.01 -11.59
CA VAL A 40 5.32 -15.84 -12.77
C VAL A 40 4.47 -17.10 -12.74
N LYS A 41 4.02 -17.55 -13.90
CA LYS A 41 3.38 -18.86 -14.06
C LYS A 41 4.43 -19.93 -14.33
N VAL A 42 4.43 -21.00 -13.53
CA VAL A 42 5.38 -22.12 -13.66
C VAL A 42 4.67 -23.47 -13.61
N GLY A 43 5.24 -24.46 -14.30
CA GLY A 43 4.78 -25.85 -14.32
C GLY A 43 3.68 -26.17 -15.35
N SER A 44 3.19 -27.42 -15.30
CA SER A 44 2.06 -27.91 -16.10
C SER A 44 1.11 -28.73 -15.20
N PRO A 45 -0.14 -28.27 -14.97
CA PRO A 45 -0.71 -27.02 -15.43
C PRO A 45 0.00 -25.81 -14.81
N ALA A 46 0.02 -24.69 -15.54
CA ALA A 46 0.70 -23.47 -15.13
C ALA A 46 0.06 -22.89 -13.85
N ARG A 47 0.87 -22.70 -12.80
CA ARG A 47 0.44 -22.13 -11.51
C ARG A 47 1.24 -20.88 -11.20
N TRP A 48 0.57 -19.88 -10.65
CA TRP A 48 1.19 -18.63 -10.23
C TRP A 48 2.14 -18.85 -9.05
N ARG A 49 3.24 -18.11 -9.08
CA ARG A 49 4.22 -17.93 -8.00
C ARG A 49 4.55 -16.47 -7.90
N ILE A 50 4.54 -15.94 -6.68
CA ILE A 50 4.69 -14.52 -6.38
C ILE A 50 5.99 -14.34 -5.61
N GLU A 51 6.80 -13.35 -5.99
CA GLU A 51 8.04 -13.04 -5.30
C GLU A 51 7.78 -12.46 -3.91
N ALA A 52 8.35 -13.05 -2.86
CA ALA A 52 8.21 -12.56 -1.49
C ALA A 52 8.66 -11.09 -1.34
N ALA A 53 9.80 -10.73 -1.93
CA ALA A 53 10.31 -9.37 -1.93
C ALA A 53 9.35 -8.36 -2.59
N SER A 54 8.52 -8.80 -3.53
CA SER A 54 7.49 -7.94 -4.12
C SER A 54 6.33 -7.69 -3.18
N VAL A 55 5.97 -8.66 -2.34
CA VAL A 55 4.92 -8.52 -1.33
C VAL A 55 5.37 -7.57 -0.23
N GLU A 56 6.63 -7.70 0.21
CA GLU A 56 7.24 -6.77 1.19
C GLU A 56 7.24 -5.33 0.65
N GLY A 57 7.71 -5.12 -0.58
CA GLY A 57 7.70 -3.79 -1.20
C GLY A 57 6.29 -3.21 -1.35
N TYR A 58 5.31 -4.05 -1.70
CA TYR A 58 3.91 -3.62 -1.77
C TYR A 58 3.39 -3.11 -0.41
N LEU A 59 3.70 -3.81 0.69
CA LEU A 59 3.30 -3.39 2.03
C LEU A 59 3.96 -2.07 2.46
N ASP A 60 5.24 -1.88 2.12
CA ASP A 60 5.95 -0.62 2.38
C ASP A 60 5.29 0.56 1.65
N ASP A 61 4.92 0.37 0.39
CA ASP A 61 4.22 1.39 -0.41
C ASP A 61 2.86 1.74 0.21
N GLN A 62 2.08 0.74 0.63
CA GLN A 62 0.78 0.97 1.29
C GLN A 62 0.93 1.68 2.65
N ALA A 63 1.95 1.35 3.43
CA ALA A 63 2.23 2.00 4.70
C ALA A 63 2.62 3.48 4.50
N GLU A 64 3.37 3.80 3.44
CA GLU A 64 3.74 5.17 3.10
C GLU A 64 2.54 5.98 2.59
N GLU A 65 1.66 5.38 1.78
CA GLU A 65 0.39 6.00 1.38
C GLU A 65 -0.48 6.34 2.59
N ALA A 66 -0.63 5.41 3.54
CA ALA A 66 -1.37 5.62 4.78
C ALA A 66 -0.76 6.76 5.63
N ARG A 67 0.57 6.81 5.73
CA ARG A 67 1.30 7.89 6.41
C ARG A 67 1.02 9.25 5.77
N ARG A 68 1.13 9.36 4.45
CA ARG A 68 0.82 10.62 3.72
C ARG A 68 -0.62 11.07 3.95
N MET A 69 -1.59 10.15 3.91
CA MET A 69 -3.00 10.47 4.17
C MET A 69 -3.27 10.92 5.61
N ALA A 70 -2.56 10.36 6.60
CA ALA A 70 -2.69 10.79 7.99
C ALA A 70 -2.20 12.24 8.18
N LEU A 71 -1.03 12.59 7.62
CA LEU A 71 -0.46 13.93 7.70
C LEU A 71 -1.35 14.99 7.02
N TRP A 72 -1.95 14.65 5.88
CA TRP A 72 -2.93 15.51 5.21
C TRP A 72 -4.17 15.76 6.08
N ARG A 73 -4.69 14.73 6.77
CA ARG A 73 -5.85 14.86 7.67
C ARG A 73 -5.55 15.75 8.88
N GLU A 74 -4.38 15.59 9.49
CA GLU A 74 -3.94 16.41 10.61
C GLU A 74 -3.74 17.88 10.21
N SER A 75 -3.11 18.11 9.05
CA SER A 75 -2.90 19.47 8.53
C SER A 75 -4.22 20.18 8.21
N ASN A 76 -5.24 19.47 7.71
CA ASN A 76 -6.57 20.02 7.49
C ASN A 76 -7.27 20.34 8.83
N ALA A 77 -7.23 19.43 9.81
CA ALA A 77 -7.84 19.63 11.12
C ALA A 77 -7.20 20.79 11.93
N ALA A 78 -5.90 21.03 11.76
CA ALA A 78 -5.19 22.15 12.38
C ALA A 78 -5.32 23.48 11.62
N SER A 79 -5.81 23.44 10.38
CA SER A 79 -5.96 24.60 9.52
C SER A 79 -7.36 25.22 9.68
N PHE A 80 -7.44 26.22 10.56
CA PHE A 80 -8.33 27.40 10.54
C PHE A 80 -9.65 27.41 11.34
N PRO A 81 -9.58 27.79 12.63
CA PRO A 81 -10.67 28.46 13.35
C PRO A 81 -10.74 29.99 13.13
N GLU A 82 -9.64 30.69 12.84
CA GLU A 82 -9.64 32.17 12.90
C GLU A 82 -10.01 32.91 11.60
N LEU A 83 -10.17 32.22 10.46
CA LEU A 83 -10.42 32.86 9.16
C LEU A 83 -11.90 33.26 8.89
N TRP A 84 -12.83 32.90 9.79
CA TRP A 84 -14.25 33.26 9.69
C TRP A 84 -14.76 34.18 10.81
N GLY A 85 -13.87 34.74 11.64
CA GLY A 85 -14.25 35.41 12.90
C GLY A 85 -14.04 36.92 13.01
N ARG A 86 -13.76 37.66 11.93
CA ARG A 86 -13.69 39.13 11.96
C ARG A 86 -14.36 39.78 10.76
N GLY A 87 -15.67 39.60 10.66
CA GLY A 87 -16.54 40.57 10.00
C GLY A 87 -16.78 41.73 10.96
N GLU A 88 -15.90 42.72 10.95
CA GLU A 88 -16.14 44.01 11.59
C GLU A 88 -17.23 44.74 10.76
N VAL A 89 -18.51 44.46 11.03
CA VAL A 89 -19.62 45.22 10.43
C VAL A 89 -19.78 46.48 11.26
N ARG A 90 -19.02 47.52 10.91
CA ARG A 90 -19.22 48.88 11.41
C ARG A 90 -20.59 49.37 10.93
N GLY A 91 -21.55 49.48 11.85
CA GLY A 91 -22.91 49.93 11.55
C GLY A 91 -23.45 50.84 12.65
N ARG A 92 -23.52 52.15 12.35
CA ARG A 92 -24.41 53.20 12.90
C ARG A 92 -24.18 53.55 14.40
N ASP A 93 -23.90 54.78 14.79
CA ASP A 93 -24.65 56.03 14.59
C ASP A 93 -23.70 57.24 14.75
#